data_AF-A0A9J6RLW8-F1
#
_entry.id   AF-A0A9J6RLW8-F1
#
_cell.length_a   1.000
_cell.length_b   1.000
_cell.length_c   1.000
_cell.angle_alpha   90.00
_cell.angle_beta   90.00
_cell.angle_gamma   90.00
#
_symmetry.space_group_name_H-M   'P 1'
#
loop_
_entity.id
_entity.type
_entity.pdbx_description
1 polymer ?
#
loop_
_entity_poly.entity_id
_entity_poly.type
_entity_poly.pdbx_seq_one_letter_code
_entity_poly.pdbx_strand_id
1 'polypeptide(L)'
;MIKTIMLCVAAVILVACAASERSVPDAAGRCAEPRPEICTREYRPVCGVQTNSLAKTYGNACTACADGQVIYYLEGACKGRAPR
;
A
#
# COMPACT_ATOMS: atom_id res chain seq x y z
N MET A 1 -13.62 -45.96 -4.58
CA MET A 1 -13.79 -44.81 -5.50
C MET A 1 -14.20 -43.53 -4.77
N ILE A 2 -15.23 -43.53 -3.91
CA ILE A 2 -15.60 -42.35 -3.09
C ILE A 2 -14.50 -41.94 -2.09
N LYS A 3 -13.82 -42.91 -1.46
CA LYS A 3 -12.75 -42.65 -0.47
C LYS A 3 -11.53 -41.96 -1.10
N THR A 4 -11.17 -42.33 -2.33
CA THR A 4 -10.07 -41.72 -3.09
C THR A 4 -10.43 -40.32 -3.58
N ILE A 5 -11.69 -40.09 -3.99
CA ILE A 5 -12.18 -38.74 -4.34
C ILE A 5 -12.13 -37.81 -3.12
N MET A 6 -12.57 -38.29 -1.95
CA MET A 6 -12.55 -37.50 -0.72
C MET A 6 -11.12 -37.12 -0.28
N LEU A 7 -10.15 -38.02 -0.48
CA LEU A 7 -8.74 -37.77 -0.17
C LEU A 7 -8.14 -36.69 -1.08
N CYS A 8 -8.49 -36.70 -2.38
CA CYS A 8 -8.02 -35.71 -3.34
C CYS A 8 -8.62 -34.32 -3.10
N VAL A 9 -9.91 -34.23 -2.76
CA VAL A 9 -10.58 -32.95 -2.48
C VAL A 9 -9.98 -32.26 -1.24
N ALA A 10 -9.66 -33.01 -0.20
CA ALA A 10 -9.01 -32.47 1.00
C ALA A 10 -7.61 -31.90 0.70
N ALA A 11 -6.85 -32.52 -0.20
CA ALA A 11 -5.53 -32.05 -0.61
C ALA A 11 -5.58 -30.74 -1.41
N VAL A 12 -6.62 -30.52 -2.22
CA VAL A 12 -6.79 -29.29 -3.02
C VAL A 12 -7.12 -28.07 -2.16
N ILE A 13 -7.86 -28.25 -1.05
CA ILE A 13 -8.28 -27.16 -0.17
C ILE A 13 -7.08 -26.53 0.58
N LEU A 14 -6.03 -27.31 0.86
CA LEU A 14 -4.85 -26.85 1.62
C LEU A 14 -3.92 -25.90 0.84
N VAL A 15 -4.08 -25.76 -0.49
CA VAL A 15 -3.16 -24.97 -1.35
C VAL A 15 -3.65 -23.53 -1.59
N ALA A 16 -4.85 -23.16 -1.14
CA ALA A 16 -5.52 -21.92 -1.58
C ALA A 16 -5.11 -20.61 -0.86
N CYS A 17 -4.18 -20.62 0.10
CA CYS A 17 -3.84 -19.44 0.91
C CYS A 17 -2.44 -18.89 0.61
N ALA A 18 -2.27 -18.21 -0.51
CA ALA A 18 -1.13 -17.30 -0.73
C ALA A 18 -1.63 -15.85 -0.61
N ALA A 19 -1.62 -15.29 0.60
CA ALA A 19 -1.88 -13.88 0.82
C ALA A 19 -0.66 -13.08 0.36
N SER A 20 -0.83 -12.25 -0.66
CA SER A 20 0.21 -11.33 -1.14
C SER A 20 0.27 -10.12 -0.22
N GLU A 21 1.29 -10.05 0.63
CA GLU A 21 1.56 -8.86 1.42
C GLU A 21 2.21 -7.79 0.52
N ARG A 22 1.60 -6.60 0.44
CA ARG A 22 2.20 -5.46 -0.24
C ARG A 22 3.42 -5.02 0.57
N SER A 23 4.61 -5.31 0.08
CA SER A 23 5.85 -4.85 0.69
C SER A 23 5.98 -3.33 0.55
N VAL A 24 6.03 -2.62 1.68
CA VAL A 24 6.37 -1.20 1.70
C VAL A 24 7.89 -1.08 1.52
N PRO A 25 8.41 -0.25 0.59
CA PRO A 25 9.84 -0.05 0.43
C PRO A 25 10.51 0.47 1.70
N ASP A 26 11.72 0.01 2.02
CA ASP A 26 12.46 0.45 3.22
C ASP A 26 12.74 1.96 3.25
N ALA A 27 12.92 2.56 2.06
CA ALA A 27 13.14 3.99 1.90
C ALA A 27 11.84 4.83 1.96
N ALA A 28 10.68 4.21 2.14
CA ALA A 28 9.40 4.91 2.17
C ALA A 28 9.15 5.59 3.52
N GLY A 29 8.65 6.82 3.45
CA GLY A 29 8.11 7.50 4.63
C GLY A 29 6.72 6.94 4.95
N ARG A 30 6.54 6.41 6.17
CA ARG A 30 5.23 5.95 6.66
C ARG A 30 4.47 7.10 7.31
N CYS A 31 3.16 7.11 7.13
CA CYS A 31 2.30 8.06 7.83
C CYS A 31 2.02 7.54 9.25
N ALA A 32 2.41 8.34 10.24
CA ALA A 32 2.10 8.05 11.64
C ALA A 32 0.64 8.40 11.95
N GLU A 33 0.08 7.73 12.96
CA GLU A 33 -1.21 8.10 13.54
C GLU A 33 -1.01 8.88 14.85
N PRO A 34 -1.86 9.90 15.13
CA PRO A 34 -2.97 10.39 14.30
C PRO A 34 -2.51 11.20 13.07
N ARG A 35 -3.32 11.20 12.00
CA ARG A 35 -3.04 12.00 10.80
C ARG A 35 -2.97 13.50 11.11
N PRO A 36 -2.05 14.24 10.47
CA PRO A 36 -1.97 15.68 10.63
C PRO A 36 -3.20 16.37 10.01
N GLU A 37 -3.82 17.27 10.77
CA GLU A 37 -4.93 18.09 10.29
C GLU A 37 -4.45 19.45 9.72
N ILE A 38 -3.26 19.88 10.13
CA ILE A 38 -2.65 21.15 9.72
C ILE A 38 -1.28 20.87 9.10
N CYS A 39 -1.08 21.39 7.88
CA CYS A 39 0.18 21.27 7.15
C CYS A 39 0.69 22.62 6.69
N THR A 40 2.02 22.76 6.65
CA THR A 40 2.67 23.91 6.01
C THR A 40 2.45 23.86 4.49
N ARG A 41 2.52 25.03 3.85
CA ARG A 41 2.38 25.17 2.38
C ARG A 41 3.72 25.09 1.64
N GLU A 42 4.73 24.46 2.24
CA GLU A 42 6.00 24.23 1.57
C GLU A 42 5.83 23.26 0.39
N TYR A 43 6.57 23.51 -0.68
CA TYR A 43 6.56 22.63 -1.84
C TYR A 43 7.84 21.77 -1.85
N ARG A 44 7.71 20.55 -1.33
CA ARG A 44 8.71 19.48 -1.33
C ARG A 44 8.01 18.19 -1.75
N PRO A 45 7.75 17.99 -3.06
CA PRO A 45 6.75 17.03 -3.51
C PRO A 45 7.12 15.59 -3.15
N VAL A 46 6.09 14.80 -2.86
CA VAL A 46 6.19 13.36 -2.59
C VAL A 46 5.16 12.58 -3.40
N CYS A 47 5.42 11.30 -3.62
CA CYS A 47 4.49 10.38 -4.27
C CYS A 47 3.80 9.53 -3.21
N GLY A 48 2.55 9.87 -2.87
CA GLY A 48 1.75 9.13 -1.89
C GLY A 48 1.08 7.92 -2.52
N VAL A 49 1.31 6.74 -1.95
CA VAL A 49 0.73 5.46 -2.39
C VAL A 49 -0.50 5.14 -1.55
N GLN A 50 -1.60 4.85 -2.22
CA GLN A 50 -2.91 4.65 -1.62
C GLN A 50 -3.26 3.17 -1.43
N THR A 51 -4.24 2.91 -0.57
CA THR A 51 -4.81 1.57 -0.29
C THR A 51 -5.31 0.82 -1.53
N ASN A 52 -5.74 1.53 -2.56
CA ASN A 52 -6.24 0.97 -3.83
C ASN A 52 -5.13 0.76 -4.89
N SER A 53 -3.85 0.82 -4.51
CA SER A 53 -2.71 0.72 -5.43
C SER A 53 -2.63 1.85 -6.47
N LEU A 54 -3.29 2.99 -6.21
CA LEU A 54 -3.05 4.23 -6.94
C LEU A 54 -1.98 5.06 -6.23
N ALA A 55 -1.36 5.97 -6.98
CA ALA A 55 -0.43 6.93 -6.42
C ALA A 55 -0.76 8.34 -6.94
N LYS A 56 -0.52 9.33 -6.08
CA LYS A 56 -0.77 10.74 -6.38
C LYS A 56 0.39 11.59 -5.87
N THR A 57 0.75 12.62 -6.62
CA THR A 57 1.72 13.62 -6.17
C THR A 57 1.05 14.55 -5.16
N TYR A 58 1.68 14.72 -4.00
CA TYR A 58 1.30 15.69 -2.98
C TYR A 58 2.38 16.78 -2.88
N GLY A 59 2.00 17.96 -2.38
CA GLY A 59 2.92 19.12 -2.28
C GLY A 59 4.05 18.91 -1.28
N ASN A 60 3.79 18.13 -0.22
CA ASN A 60 4.77 17.69 0.77
C ASN A 60 4.29 16.45 1.54
N ALA A 61 5.19 15.84 2.32
CA ALA A 61 4.92 14.67 3.16
C ALA A 61 3.76 14.86 4.13
N CYS A 62 3.63 16.04 4.74
CA CYS A 62 2.50 16.33 5.64
C CYS A 62 1.17 16.24 4.90
N THR A 63 1.04 16.93 3.76
CA THR A 63 -0.19 16.92 2.96
C THR A 63 -0.50 15.54 2.39
N ALA A 64 0.51 14.70 2.12
CA ALA A 64 0.30 13.30 1.77
C ALA A 64 -0.28 12.52 2.96
N CYS A 65 0.30 12.67 4.15
CA CYS A 65 -0.17 11.95 5.32
C CYS A 65 -1.48 12.50 5.91
N ALA A 66 -1.89 13.72 5.61
CA ALA A 66 -3.22 14.23 5.93
C ALA A 66 -4.33 13.47 5.16
N ASP A 67 -4.01 12.88 4.00
CA ASP A 67 -4.93 12.05 3.24
C ASP A 67 -4.96 10.62 3.83
N GLY A 68 -6.10 10.26 4.44
CA GLY A 68 -6.31 8.96 5.08
C GLY A 68 -6.22 7.76 4.12
N GLN A 69 -6.25 7.97 2.80
CA GLN A 69 -6.05 6.89 1.83
C GLN A 69 -4.57 6.55 1.61
N VAL A 70 -3.64 7.46 1.94
CA VAL A 70 -2.20 7.26 1.76
C VAL A 70 -1.65 6.34 2.84
N ILE A 71 -0.97 5.26 2.46
CA ILE A 71 -0.32 4.31 3.37
C ILE A 71 1.13 4.73 3.64
N TYR A 72 1.85 5.11 2.58
CA TYR A 72 3.23 5.57 2.62
C TYR A 72 3.49 6.54 1.47
N TYR A 73 4.60 7.26 1.55
CA TYR A 73 5.06 8.14 0.48
C TYR A 73 6.52 7.86 0.11
N LEU A 74 6.86 8.19 -1.14
CA LEU A 74 8.22 8.20 -1.64
C LEU A 74 8.64 9.65 -1.92
N GLU A 75 9.93 9.94 -1.75
CA GLU A 75 10.50 11.25 -2.06
C GLU A 75 10.34 11.60 -3.55
N GLY A 76 9.97 12.85 -3.83
CA GLY A 76 9.75 13.36 -5.19
C GLY A 76 8.34 13.09 -5.73
N ALA A 77 7.97 13.82 -6.79
CA ALA A 77 6.69 13.63 -7.48
C ALA A 77 6.57 12.24 -8.12
N CYS A 78 5.34 11.76 -8.33
CA CYS A 78 5.10 10.48 -8.98
C CYS A 78 5.62 10.46 -10.42
N LYS A 79 6.35 9.40 -10.78
CA LYS A 79 6.91 9.18 -12.13
C LYS A 79 6.09 8.22 -13.00
N GLY A 80 4.90 7.82 -12.56
CA GLY A 80 4.05 6.83 -13.22
C GLY A 80 2.96 6.28 -12.31
N ARG A 81 2.54 5.03 -12.56
CA ARG A 81 1.65 4.31 -11.64
C ARG A 81 2.37 3.95 -10.33
N ALA A 82 1.59 3.67 -9.29
CA ALA A 82 2.13 3.22 -8.00
C ALA A 82 3.04 2.00 -8.19
N PRO A 83 4.19 1.93 -7.47
CA PRO A 83 4.97 0.71 -7.39
C PRO A 83 4.09 -0.41 -6.82
N ARG A 84 4.11 -1.57 -7.48
CA ARG A 84 3.39 -2.77 -7.02
C ARG A 84 4.13 -3.42 -5.87
#